data_AF-A0A1U7GJW1-F1
#
_entry.id   AF-A0A1U7GJW1-F1
#
_cell.length_a   1.000
_cell.length_b   1.000
_cell.length_c   1.000
_cell.angle_alpha   90.00
_cell.angle_beta   90.00
_cell.angle_gamma   90.00
#
_symmetry.space_group_name_H-M   'P 1'
#
loop_
_entity.id
_entity.type
_entity.pdbx_description
1 polymer ?
#
loop_
_entity_poly.entity_id
_entity_poly.type
_entity_poly.pdbx_seq_one_letter_code
_entity_poly.pdbx_strand_id
1 'polypeptide(L)'
;MAENSTGPEPAEDAEHAAAEWLFQDDPAAAKKPAQPTIAPGGESFDLADAPTPAPTRRAYVPPPPSSEWEIAAESAYAEKAARPPAAKERRRDRDDEVDRPAARRLDAAPAVDHPWTRGAEWGPTIAAMVAWAVVAWTVIYFLLVSELYGAALAMFAIGTIVGLALFYPIVITLERPTRMTPEQALRDYYQALSHHVPHYRRMWLLLSNAGRTSSKFASYEGFKRYWKARLGQLRQGKAKGSTPLVFVVSGFKSEKSGGKTAIDGTWTIQVFVRGRREQGPIWSFPSDGTLAKGPDNMWYIDDGTLAERAPKTPANPDE
;
A
#
# COMPACT_ATOMS: atom_id res chain seq x y z
N MET A 1 72.52 14.28 -22.31
CA MET A 1 72.25 14.46 -23.76
C MET A 1 71.11 13.53 -24.14
N ALA A 2 70.21 14.06 -24.96
CA ALA A 2 69.12 13.41 -25.72
C ALA A 2 67.84 12.98 -24.98
N GLU A 3 66.80 13.78 -25.22
CA GLU A 3 65.36 13.51 -25.07
C GLU A 3 64.81 12.68 -26.25
N ASN A 4 63.67 12.02 -26.03
CA ASN A 4 62.49 11.86 -26.91
C ASN A 4 61.49 10.93 -26.18
N SER A 5 60.33 11.34 -25.66
CA SER A 5 59.13 11.97 -26.24
C SER A 5 58.43 11.10 -27.29
N THR A 6 57.21 10.63 -26.92
CA THR A 6 56.00 10.22 -27.68
C THR A 6 55.35 9.05 -26.92
N GLY A 7 54.10 9.03 -26.45
CA GLY A 7 52.94 9.90 -26.45
C GLY A 7 51.93 9.32 -25.42
N PRO A 8 50.77 9.97 -25.18
CA PRO A 8 49.82 9.52 -24.16
C PRO A 8 48.90 8.42 -24.71
N GLU A 9 48.43 7.51 -23.84
CA GLU A 9 47.07 6.89 -23.79
C GLU A 9 47.06 5.58 -22.96
N PRO A 10 45.93 5.13 -22.36
CA PRO A 10 44.62 5.78 -22.26
C PRO A 10 44.13 5.92 -20.80
N ALA A 11 43.07 6.73 -20.66
CA ALA A 11 42.42 7.13 -19.43
C ALA A 11 41.81 5.96 -18.63
N GLU A 12 41.89 6.06 -17.30
CA GLU A 12 41.10 5.29 -16.30
C GLU A 12 39.59 5.60 -16.34
N ASP A 13 39.10 6.27 -17.38
CA ASP A 13 37.69 6.64 -17.55
C ASP A 13 36.88 5.64 -18.42
N ALA A 14 37.52 4.57 -18.94
CA ALA A 14 36.85 3.61 -19.82
C ALA A 14 36.00 2.55 -19.08
N GLU A 15 36.22 2.29 -17.78
CA GLU A 15 35.45 1.28 -17.04
C GLU A 15 34.14 1.81 -16.42
N HIS A 16 33.96 3.14 -16.38
CA HIS A 16 32.67 3.75 -16.03
C HIS A 16 31.72 3.92 -17.23
N ALA A 17 32.21 3.72 -18.47
CA ALA A 17 31.42 3.84 -19.69
C ALA A 17 30.51 2.62 -19.99
N ALA A 18 30.63 1.51 -19.25
CA ALA A 18 29.80 0.32 -19.45
C ALA A 18 28.45 0.34 -18.71
N ALA A 19 28.20 1.33 -17.85
CA ALA A 19 26.97 1.44 -17.06
C ALA A 19 26.06 2.62 -17.42
N GLU A 20 26.50 3.54 -18.30
CA GLU A 20 25.67 4.67 -18.75
C GLU A 20 24.60 4.27 -19.78
N TRP A 21 24.74 3.10 -20.44
CA TRP A 21 23.73 2.59 -21.38
C TRP A 21 22.44 2.11 -20.71
N LEU A 22 22.41 1.92 -19.39
CA LEU A 22 21.22 1.47 -18.65
C LEU A 22 20.33 2.63 -18.15
N PHE A 23 20.76 3.90 -18.32
CA PHE A 23 20.08 5.07 -17.76
C PHE A 23 19.90 6.25 -18.73
N GLN A 24 20.07 6.06 -20.04
CA GLN A 24 19.69 7.07 -21.03
C GLN A 24 18.19 6.99 -21.35
N ASP A 25 17.37 7.58 -20.48
CA ASP A 25 16.12 8.21 -20.92
C ASP A 25 16.50 9.57 -21.53
N ASP A 26 16.50 9.61 -22.86
CA ASP A 26 16.83 10.75 -23.72
C ASP A 26 15.99 12.00 -23.38
N PRO A 27 16.57 13.12 -22.89
CA PRO A 27 15.84 14.36 -22.63
C PRO A 27 15.96 15.32 -23.82
N ALA A 28 15.75 14.84 -25.05
CA ALA A 28 15.81 15.69 -26.25
C ALA A 28 14.79 15.31 -27.33
N ALA A 29 13.51 15.18 -26.96
CA ALA A 29 12.41 15.24 -27.94
C ALA A 29 11.15 15.87 -27.34
N ALA A 30 11.26 17.09 -26.81
CA ALA A 30 10.09 17.96 -26.61
C ALA A 30 9.55 18.43 -27.98
N LYS A 31 8.95 17.52 -28.75
CA LYS A 31 8.09 17.86 -29.89
C LYS A 31 6.67 18.06 -29.39
N LYS A 32 6.14 19.26 -29.62
CA LYS A 32 4.75 19.69 -29.43
C LYS A 32 3.71 18.56 -29.66
N PRO A 33 2.61 18.51 -28.89
CA PRO A 33 1.54 17.56 -29.16
C PRO A 33 0.97 17.80 -30.57
N ALA A 34 0.94 16.75 -31.38
CA ALA A 34 0.30 16.74 -32.68
C ALA A 34 -1.22 16.90 -32.49
N GLN A 35 -1.80 17.87 -33.20
CA GLN A 35 -3.25 18.00 -33.37
C GLN A 35 -3.80 16.77 -34.11
N PRO A 36 -5.03 16.32 -33.82
CA PRO A 36 -5.63 15.19 -34.51
C PRO A 36 -5.85 15.53 -35.99
N THR A 37 -5.22 14.75 -36.86
CA THR A 37 -5.43 14.82 -38.31
C THR A 37 -6.81 14.28 -38.65
N ILE A 38 -7.64 15.17 -39.21
CA ILE A 38 -8.94 14.87 -39.81
C ILE A 38 -8.71 13.95 -41.01
N ALA A 39 -9.41 12.81 -41.05
CA ALA A 39 -9.46 11.95 -42.22
C ALA A 39 -10.34 12.59 -43.33
N PRO A 40 -9.92 12.57 -44.61
CA PRO A 40 -10.71 13.12 -45.70
C PRO A 40 -11.70 12.07 -46.25
N GLY A 41 -12.98 12.46 -46.31
CA GLY A 41 -14.05 11.74 -46.99
C GLY A 41 -14.69 10.64 -46.13
N GLY A 42 -16.00 10.57 -45.94
CA GLY A 42 -17.10 11.24 -46.60
C GLY A 42 -18.29 10.29 -46.54
N GLU A 43 -18.94 10.19 -45.39
CA GLU A 43 -20.27 9.61 -45.28
C GLU A 43 -21.11 10.43 -44.29
N SER A 44 -22.21 10.91 -44.84
CA SER A 44 -23.25 11.74 -44.26
C SER A 44 -23.99 11.02 -43.13
N PHE A 45 -24.10 11.68 -41.97
CA PHE A 45 -25.30 11.59 -41.15
C PHE A 45 -25.72 12.99 -40.74
N ASP A 46 -26.69 13.48 -41.50
CA ASP A 46 -27.44 14.70 -41.25
C ASP A 46 -28.47 14.38 -40.14
N LEU A 47 -28.31 14.98 -38.96
CA LEU A 47 -29.40 15.16 -38.02
C LEU A 47 -29.55 16.66 -37.79
N ALA A 48 -30.45 17.24 -38.59
CA ALA A 48 -31.07 18.52 -38.37
C ALA A 48 -31.75 18.53 -36.99
N ASP A 49 -31.30 19.41 -36.11
CA ASP A 49 -32.12 20.45 -35.49
C ASP A 49 -31.24 21.31 -34.55
N ALA A 50 -31.02 22.55 -34.99
CA ALA A 50 -30.46 23.66 -34.21
C ALA A 50 -31.47 24.09 -33.10
N PRO A 51 -31.09 24.77 -31.99
CA PRO A 51 -30.32 26.02 -32.07
C PRO A 51 -29.27 26.34 -30.98
N THR A 52 -28.23 27.01 -31.48
CA THR A 52 -27.44 28.16 -30.99
C THR A 52 -27.56 28.64 -29.53
N PRO A 53 -26.44 28.96 -28.85
CA PRO A 53 -26.40 29.33 -27.43
C PRO A 53 -26.53 30.85 -27.17
N ALA A 54 -27.20 31.22 -26.07
CA ALA A 54 -27.04 32.49 -25.30
C ALA A 54 -28.05 32.52 -24.12
N PRO A 55 -27.95 33.43 -23.13
CA PRO A 55 -26.80 33.98 -22.40
C PRO A 55 -26.99 33.97 -20.85
N THR A 56 -25.92 34.28 -20.11
CA THR A 56 -25.81 34.95 -18.79
C THR A 56 -26.88 34.69 -17.69
N ARG A 57 -26.45 34.06 -16.59
CA ARG A 57 -27.19 33.94 -15.31
C ARG A 57 -27.71 35.31 -14.82
N ARG A 58 -29.03 35.45 -14.69
CA ARG A 58 -29.69 36.48 -13.87
C ARG A 58 -29.70 36.07 -12.39
N ALA A 59 -29.63 37.08 -11.51
CA ALA A 59 -29.82 36.92 -10.07
C ALA A 59 -31.24 36.41 -9.77
N TYR A 60 -31.34 35.44 -8.87
CA TYR A 60 -32.61 34.89 -8.40
C TYR A 60 -33.30 35.90 -7.47
N VAL A 61 -34.49 36.34 -7.86
CA VAL A 61 -35.43 37.09 -7.01
C VAL A 61 -36.60 36.14 -6.73
N PRO A 62 -36.89 35.77 -5.48
CA PRO A 62 -38.02 34.91 -5.18
C PRO A 62 -39.35 35.63 -5.47
N PRO A 63 -40.38 34.91 -5.95
CA PRO A 63 -41.70 35.47 -6.17
C PRO A 63 -42.40 35.82 -4.83
N PRO A 64 -43.31 36.80 -4.81
CA PRO A 64 -44.08 37.11 -3.62
C PRO A 64 -45.03 35.96 -3.26
N PRO A 65 -45.24 35.67 -1.96
CA PRO A 65 -46.07 34.56 -1.51
C PRO A 65 -47.51 34.76 -1.98
N SER A 66 -48.09 33.71 -2.55
CA SER A 66 -49.41 33.76 -3.21
C SER A 66 -50.53 33.15 -2.38
N SER A 67 -50.26 32.86 -1.10
CA SER A 67 -51.18 32.10 -0.28
C SER A 67 -51.03 32.36 1.22
N GLU A 68 -52.16 32.36 1.94
CA GLU A 68 -52.21 32.56 3.40
C GLU A 68 -51.44 31.46 4.18
N TRP A 69 -51.23 30.28 3.57
CA TRP A 69 -50.48 29.19 4.20
C TRP A 69 -48.96 29.42 4.17
N GLU A 70 -48.42 30.18 3.20
CA GLU A 70 -47.00 30.59 3.19
C GLU A 70 -46.70 31.65 4.26
N ILE A 71 -47.66 32.54 4.53
CA ILE A 71 -47.56 33.57 5.60
C ILE A 71 -47.57 32.91 7.00
N ALA A 72 -48.34 31.83 7.16
CA ALA A 72 -48.34 31.03 8.40
C ALA A 72 -47.03 30.23 8.59
N ALA A 73 -46.42 29.76 7.50
CA ALA A 73 -45.15 29.05 7.54
C ALA A 73 -43.95 29.97 7.83
N GLU A 74 -43.93 31.19 7.26
CA GLU A 74 -42.90 32.19 7.56
C GLU A 74 -43.00 32.73 9.00
N SER A 75 -44.21 32.93 9.53
CA SER A 75 -44.41 33.38 10.91
C SER A 75 -44.00 32.31 11.94
N ALA A 76 -44.23 31.03 11.66
CA ALA A 76 -43.74 29.93 12.50
C ALA A 76 -42.20 29.79 12.46
N TYR A 77 -41.55 30.10 11.33
CA TYR A 77 -40.09 30.13 11.22
C TYR A 77 -39.48 31.34 11.92
N ALA A 78 -40.12 32.51 11.85
CA ALA A 78 -39.70 33.72 12.56
C ALA A 78 -39.83 33.58 14.09
N GLU A 79 -40.90 32.93 14.58
CA GLU A 79 -41.10 32.67 16.01
C GLU A 79 -40.07 31.68 16.57
N LYS A 80 -39.61 30.72 15.75
CA LYS A 80 -38.55 29.77 16.11
C LYS A 80 -37.16 30.40 16.10
N ALA A 81 -36.94 31.42 15.27
CA ALA A 81 -35.69 32.19 15.20
C ALA A 81 -35.52 33.23 16.32
N ALA A 82 -36.62 33.65 16.98
CA ALA A 82 -36.61 34.64 18.05
C ALA A 82 -36.40 34.06 19.47
N ARG A 83 -36.27 32.73 19.63
CA ARG A 83 -35.96 32.12 20.94
C ARG A 83 -34.46 32.23 21.24
N PRO A 84 -34.05 32.92 22.33
CA PRO A 84 -32.67 32.89 22.77
C PRO A 84 -32.27 31.45 23.17
N PRO A 85 -31.04 30.99 22.90
CA PRO A 85 -30.63 29.66 23.31
C PRO A 85 -30.66 29.57 24.83
N ALA A 86 -31.61 28.78 25.35
CA ALA A 86 -31.66 28.43 26.76
C ALA A 86 -30.34 27.76 27.12
N ALA A 87 -29.62 28.37 28.07
CA ALA A 87 -28.39 27.87 28.64
C ALA A 87 -28.65 26.54 29.38
N LYS A 88 -28.69 25.44 28.62
CA LYS A 88 -28.57 24.09 29.17
C LYS A 88 -27.09 23.80 29.41
N GLU A 89 -26.71 23.98 30.66
CA GLU A 89 -26.02 22.94 31.42
C GLU A 89 -24.71 22.43 30.81
N ARG A 90 -23.70 23.30 30.86
CA ARG A 90 -22.29 22.90 30.92
C ARG A 90 -22.04 22.09 32.21
N ARG A 91 -22.32 20.78 32.24
CA ARG A 91 -21.71 19.84 33.22
C ARG A 91 -22.11 18.39 32.98
N ARG A 92 -21.49 17.74 31.99
CA ARG A 92 -21.16 16.30 31.90
C ARG A 92 -21.10 15.95 30.42
N ASP A 93 -19.90 16.06 29.87
CA ASP A 93 -19.43 15.34 28.67
C ASP A 93 -17.91 15.59 28.58
N ARG A 94 -17.22 15.40 29.71
CA ARG A 94 -15.77 15.57 29.82
C ARG A 94 -15.11 14.35 30.47
N ASP A 95 -15.66 13.16 30.25
CA ASP A 95 -15.05 11.92 30.72
C ASP A 95 -15.16 10.74 29.72
N ASP A 96 -15.83 10.87 28.56
CA ASP A 96 -15.87 9.82 27.52
C ASP A 96 -14.95 10.09 26.31
N GLU A 97 -14.09 11.11 26.39
CA GLU A 97 -13.08 11.43 25.36
C GLU A 97 -11.66 11.06 25.85
N VAL A 98 -11.53 9.88 26.46
CA VAL A 98 -10.26 9.31 26.91
C VAL A 98 -10.15 7.88 26.38
N ASP A 99 -10.21 7.70 25.05
CA ASP A 99 -9.59 6.56 24.36
C ASP A 99 -9.59 6.68 22.82
N ARG A 100 -9.61 7.91 22.27
CA ARG A 100 -9.20 8.12 20.88
C ARG A 100 -7.71 8.43 20.86
N PRO A 101 -6.86 7.64 20.16
CA PRO A 101 -5.54 8.12 19.82
C PRO A 101 -5.73 9.41 19.01
N ALA A 102 -5.19 10.51 19.55
CA ALA A 102 -5.30 11.84 18.98
C ALA A 102 -5.07 11.79 17.46
N ALA A 103 -5.98 12.39 16.69
CA ALA A 103 -5.77 12.70 15.29
C ALA A 103 -4.41 13.41 15.16
N ARG A 104 -3.40 12.64 14.76
CA ARG A 104 -2.01 13.06 14.74
C ARG A 104 -1.92 14.05 13.59
N ARG A 105 -1.61 15.30 13.92
CA ARG A 105 -1.50 16.46 12.99
C ARG A 105 -1.11 16.04 11.58
N LEU A 106 -2.05 16.20 10.64
CA LEU A 106 -1.93 15.87 9.22
C LEU A 106 -0.97 16.81 8.44
N ASP A 107 -0.19 17.66 9.12
CA ASP A 107 0.62 18.72 8.52
C ASP A 107 2.15 18.53 8.63
N ALA A 108 2.64 17.41 9.16
CA ALA A 108 4.06 17.25 9.48
C ALA A 108 4.80 16.25 8.59
N ALA A 109 5.47 16.77 7.54
CA ALA A 109 6.54 16.12 6.77
C ALA A 109 6.17 14.81 6.04
N PRO A 110 6.94 14.37 5.03
CA PRO A 110 6.74 13.04 4.48
C PRO A 110 6.99 12.02 5.60
N ALA A 111 5.94 11.34 6.05
CA ALA A 111 6.00 10.35 7.13
C ALA A 111 6.83 9.09 6.79
N VAL A 112 7.62 9.13 5.71
CA VAL A 112 8.34 8.01 5.13
C VAL A 112 9.75 8.47 4.74
N ASP A 113 10.72 8.27 5.64
CA ASP A 113 12.12 8.63 5.37
C ASP A 113 12.80 7.65 4.40
N HIS A 114 12.30 6.41 4.37
CA HIS A 114 12.87 5.33 3.56
C HIS A 114 11.79 4.75 2.65
N PRO A 115 11.66 5.28 1.41
CA PRO A 115 10.74 4.72 0.44
C PRO A 115 11.11 3.28 0.12
N TRP A 116 10.11 2.51 -0.28
CA TRP A 116 10.34 1.14 -0.74
C TRP A 116 11.24 1.16 -1.97
N THR A 117 12.27 0.32 -1.95
CA THR A 117 13.11 0.05 -3.11
C THR A 117 13.28 -1.46 -3.28
N ARG A 118 13.46 -1.90 -4.52
CA ARG A 118 13.74 -3.30 -4.84
C ARG A 118 15.02 -3.78 -4.15
N GLY A 119 16.03 -2.91 -4.04
CA GLY A 119 17.27 -3.18 -3.29
C GLY A 119 17.03 -3.41 -1.80
N ALA A 120 16.18 -2.61 -1.14
CA ALA A 120 15.87 -2.79 0.29
C ALA A 120 15.06 -4.07 0.58
N GLU A 121 14.31 -4.54 -0.42
CA GLU A 121 13.54 -5.78 -0.35
C GLU A 121 14.41 -7.02 -0.62
N TRP A 122 15.19 -7.01 -1.71
CA TRP A 122 15.96 -8.18 -2.16
C TRP A 122 17.37 -8.25 -1.59
N GLY A 123 17.97 -7.12 -1.19
CA GLY A 123 19.36 -7.03 -0.75
C GLY A 123 19.75 -8.09 0.29
N PRO A 124 19.00 -8.24 1.40
CA PRO A 124 19.27 -9.29 2.38
C PRO A 124 19.16 -10.72 1.81
N THR A 125 18.20 -10.96 0.91
CA THR A 125 18.02 -12.28 0.27
C THR A 125 19.17 -12.59 -0.69
N ILE A 126 19.59 -11.61 -1.49
CA ILE A 126 20.73 -11.74 -2.41
C ILE A 126 22.02 -12.00 -1.60
N ALA A 127 22.25 -11.24 -0.53
CA ALA A 127 23.41 -11.46 0.35
C ALA A 127 23.42 -12.88 0.94
N ALA A 128 22.26 -13.36 1.41
CA ALA A 128 22.12 -14.73 1.91
C ALA A 128 22.36 -15.79 0.83
N MET A 129 21.87 -15.56 -0.40
CA MET A 129 22.11 -16.46 -1.54
C MET A 129 23.59 -16.53 -1.92
N VAL A 130 24.28 -15.39 -1.99
CA VAL A 130 25.72 -15.35 -2.28
C VAL A 130 26.50 -16.08 -1.20
N ALA A 131 26.23 -15.79 0.09
CA ALA A 131 26.87 -16.49 1.19
C ALA A 131 26.61 -18.01 1.15
N TRP A 132 25.37 -18.42 0.87
CA TRP A 132 25.02 -19.83 0.71
C TRP A 132 25.77 -20.50 -0.45
N ALA A 133 25.82 -19.84 -1.61
CA ALA A 133 26.52 -20.35 -2.78
C ALA A 133 28.01 -20.56 -2.47
N VAL A 134 28.67 -19.60 -1.84
CA VAL A 134 30.08 -19.73 -1.44
C VAL A 134 30.28 -20.93 -0.52
N VAL A 135 29.45 -21.10 0.50
CA VAL A 135 29.55 -22.24 1.43
C VAL A 135 29.30 -23.56 0.71
N ALA A 136 28.24 -23.66 -0.07
CA ALA A 136 27.87 -24.88 -0.78
C ALA A 136 28.96 -25.29 -1.79
N TRP A 137 29.47 -24.35 -2.59
CA TRP A 137 30.55 -24.61 -3.55
C TRP A 137 31.86 -24.98 -2.87
N THR A 138 32.18 -24.37 -1.73
CA THR A 138 33.37 -24.72 -0.94
C THR A 138 33.27 -26.17 -0.43
N VAL A 139 32.12 -26.57 0.12
CA VAL A 139 31.91 -27.95 0.59
C VAL A 139 31.98 -28.94 -0.58
N ILE A 140 31.34 -28.63 -1.70
CA ILE A 140 31.39 -29.47 -2.90
C ILE A 140 32.84 -29.62 -3.39
N TYR A 141 33.60 -28.53 -3.43
CA TYR A 141 35.02 -28.54 -3.81
C TYR A 141 35.82 -29.51 -2.93
N PHE A 142 35.72 -29.41 -1.60
CA PHE A 142 36.43 -30.31 -0.69
C PHE A 142 36.01 -31.78 -0.83
N LEU A 143 34.73 -32.05 -1.09
CA LEU A 143 34.24 -33.40 -1.35
C LEU A 143 34.80 -33.97 -2.65
N LEU A 144 34.90 -33.15 -3.71
CA LEU A 144 35.50 -33.55 -4.98
C LEU A 144 37.00 -33.80 -4.85
N VAL A 145 37.73 -32.94 -4.13
CA VAL A 145 39.18 -33.12 -3.84
C VAL A 145 39.42 -34.39 -3.03
N SER A 146 38.48 -34.76 -2.15
CA SER A 146 38.54 -35.99 -1.37
C SER A 146 38.03 -37.23 -2.14
N GLU A 147 37.74 -37.08 -3.44
CA GLU A 147 37.20 -38.14 -4.33
C GLU A 147 35.84 -38.71 -3.87
N LEU A 148 35.12 -38.00 -2.99
CA LEU A 148 33.81 -38.40 -2.48
C LEU A 148 32.69 -37.98 -3.45
N TYR A 149 32.73 -38.49 -4.68
CA TYR A 149 31.82 -38.05 -5.76
C TYR A 149 30.33 -38.24 -5.42
N GLY A 150 29.97 -39.34 -4.75
CA GLY A 150 28.59 -39.58 -4.31
C GLY A 150 28.10 -38.55 -3.30
N ALA A 151 28.94 -38.18 -2.33
CA ALA A 151 28.63 -37.14 -1.35
C ALA A 151 28.56 -35.76 -2.02
N ALA A 152 29.46 -35.47 -2.97
CA ALA A 152 29.43 -34.23 -3.74
C ALA A 152 28.12 -34.07 -4.53
N LEU A 153 27.65 -35.14 -5.19
CA LEU A 153 26.37 -35.14 -5.90
C LEU A 153 25.18 -34.91 -4.95
N ALA A 154 25.17 -35.59 -3.80
CA ALA A 154 24.13 -35.40 -2.79
C ALA A 154 24.13 -33.96 -2.26
N MET A 155 25.31 -33.41 -1.96
CA MET A 155 25.44 -32.01 -1.52
C MET A 155 25.04 -31.01 -2.60
N PHE A 156 25.30 -31.29 -3.88
CA PHE A 156 24.82 -30.45 -4.97
C PHE A 156 23.29 -30.47 -5.07
N ALA A 157 22.66 -31.64 -4.94
CA ALA A 157 21.20 -31.77 -4.96
C ALA A 157 20.55 -31.02 -3.78
N ILE A 158 21.06 -31.22 -2.56
CA ILE A 158 20.60 -30.50 -1.36
C ILE A 158 20.87 -28.99 -1.52
N GLY A 159 22.07 -28.64 -2.00
CA GLY A 159 22.50 -27.28 -2.32
C GLY A 159 21.53 -26.54 -3.22
N THR A 160 21.09 -27.21 -4.28
CA THR A 160 20.12 -26.71 -5.25
C THR A 160 18.73 -26.53 -4.63
N ILE A 161 18.25 -27.51 -3.86
CA ILE A 161 16.94 -27.42 -3.19
C ILE A 161 16.90 -26.23 -2.21
N VAL A 162 17.94 -26.06 -1.40
CA VAL A 162 18.06 -24.92 -0.47
C VAL A 162 18.19 -23.61 -1.25
N GLY A 163 18.98 -23.58 -2.32
CA GLY A 163 19.12 -22.41 -3.19
C GLY A 163 17.78 -21.96 -3.79
N LEU A 164 16.98 -22.91 -4.29
CA LEU A 164 15.63 -22.64 -4.79
C LEU A 164 14.70 -22.11 -3.69
N ALA A 165 14.78 -22.65 -2.47
CA ALA A 165 14.01 -22.16 -1.34
C ALA A 165 14.39 -20.72 -0.96
N LEU A 166 15.69 -20.37 -1.02
CA LEU A 166 16.17 -18.99 -0.81
C LEU A 166 15.77 -18.04 -1.94
N PHE A 167 15.60 -18.55 -3.16
CA PHE A 167 15.18 -17.77 -4.32
C PHE A 167 13.66 -17.46 -4.33
N TYR A 168 12.86 -18.26 -3.64
CA TYR A 168 11.39 -18.12 -3.58
C TYR A 168 10.89 -16.69 -3.30
N PRO A 169 11.43 -15.92 -2.32
CA PRO A 169 10.98 -14.56 -2.05
C PRO A 169 11.14 -13.61 -3.23
N ILE A 170 12.19 -13.78 -4.05
CA ILE A 170 12.44 -12.95 -5.24
C ILE A 170 11.37 -13.25 -6.30
N VAL A 171 11.07 -14.52 -6.54
CA VAL A 171 10.08 -14.95 -7.55
C VAL A 171 8.70 -14.38 -7.25
N ILE A 172 8.26 -14.42 -5.99
CA ILE A 172 6.93 -13.92 -5.60
C ILE A 172 6.85 -12.39 -5.54
N THR A 173 7.96 -11.67 -5.72
CA THR A 173 8.05 -10.20 -5.63
C THR A 173 8.56 -9.54 -6.91
N LEU A 174 8.59 -10.28 -8.03
CA LEU A 174 8.98 -9.71 -9.34
C LEU A 174 8.06 -8.55 -9.77
N GLU A 175 6.78 -8.61 -9.42
CA GLU A 175 5.82 -7.55 -9.67
C GLU A 175 6.11 -6.31 -8.80
N ARG A 176 6.31 -5.16 -9.45
CA ARG A 176 6.45 -3.87 -8.75
C ARG A 176 5.12 -3.52 -8.08
N PRO A 177 5.10 -3.20 -6.77
CA PRO A 177 3.86 -2.82 -6.09
C PRO A 177 3.33 -1.51 -6.67
N THR A 178 2.17 -1.56 -7.33
CA THR A 178 1.50 -0.41 -7.95
C THR A 178 0.59 0.28 -6.94
N ARG A 179 1.18 1.03 -6.01
CA ARG A 179 0.47 1.65 -4.85
C ARG A 179 0.02 3.08 -5.13
N MET A 180 -0.53 3.30 -6.32
CA MET A 180 -0.99 4.63 -6.76
C MET A 180 -2.25 5.10 -6.01
N THR A 181 -3.08 4.15 -5.55
CA THR A 181 -4.28 4.43 -4.75
C THR A 181 -4.12 3.86 -3.33
N PRO A 182 -4.75 4.49 -2.31
CA PRO A 182 -4.66 4.02 -0.93
C PRO A 182 -5.27 2.61 -0.76
N GLU A 183 -6.35 2.30 -1.48
CA GLU A 183 -6.93 0.95 -1.49
C GLU A 183 -5.96 -0.08 -2.05
N GLN A 184 -5.26 0.24 -3.14
CA GLN A 184 -4.29 -0.68 -3.72
C GLN A 184 -3.09 -0.89 -2.80
N ALA A 185 -2.68 0.12 -2.03
CA ALA A 185 -1.65 -0.04 -1.00
C ALA A 185 -2.06 -1.02 0.11
N LEU A 186 -3.31 -0.94 0.59
CA LEU A 186 -3.85 -1.91 1.55
C LEU A 186 -3.90 -3.32 0.96
N ARG A 187 -4.37 -3.45 -0.29
CA ARG A 187 -4.42 -4.74 -0.99
C ARG A 187 -3.02 -5.35 -1.11
N ASP A 188 -2.03 -4.59 -1.59
CA ASP A 188 -0.65 -5.06 -1.73
C ASP A 188 -0.04 -5.47 -0.37
N TYR A 189 -0.34 -4.73 0.70
CA TYR A 189 0.13 -5.03 2.05
C TYR A 189 -0.43 -6.37 2.58
N TYR A 190 -1.74 -6.55 2.55
CA TYR A 190 -2.36 -7.78 3.06
C TYR A 190 -2.20 -8.97 2.10
N GLN A 191 -2.07 -8.74 0.79
CA GLN A 191 -1.79 -9.79 -0.18
C GLN A 191 -0.43 -10.44 0.05
N ALA A 192 0.57 -9.70 0.57
CA ALA A 192 1.86 -10.27 0.95
C ALA A 192 1.76 -11.35 2.05
N LEU A 193 0.67 -11.39 2.83
CA LEU A 193 0.38 -12.47 3.80
C LEU A 193 -0.22 -13.72 3.14
N SER A 194 -0.69 -13.60 1.89
CA SER A 194 -1.47 -14.65 1.23
C SER A 194 -0.63 -15.76 0.60
N HIS A 195 0.69 -15.62 0.64
CA HIS A 195 1.65 -16.61 0.16
C HIS A 195 1.87 -17.76 1.17
N HIS A 196 2.38 -18.90 0.69
CA HIS A 196 2.73 -20.03 1.58
C HIS A 196 3.73 -19.63 2.66
N VAL A 197 4.74 -18.85 2.26
CA VAL A 197 5.64 -18.13 3.16
C VAL A 197 5.31 -16.64 3.03
N PRO A 198 4.71 -16.02 4.07
CA PRO A 198 4.39 -14.60 4.05
C PRO A 198 5.63 -13.71 3.89
N HIS A 199 5.52 -12.66 3.08
CA HIS A 199 6.63 -11.76 2.81
C HIS A 199 6.68 -10.58 3.80
N TYR A 200 7.04 -10.89 5.05
CA TYR A 200 7.07 -9.89 6.14
C TYR A 200 7.94 -8.68 5.83
N ARG A 201 9.03 -8.86 5.09
CA ARG A 201 9.93 -7.76 4.69
C ARG A 201 9.23 -6.76 3.79
N ARG A 202 8.42 -7.24 2.84
CA ARG A 202 7.66 -6.38 1.93
C ARG A 202 6.67 -5.57 2.75
N MET A 203 5.86 -6.25 3.56
CA MET A 203 4.91 -5.58 4.45
C MET A 203 5.57 -4.51 5.31
N TRP A 204 6.71 -4.82 5.94
CA TRP A 204 7.46 -3.85 6.76
C TRP A 204 7.88 -2.61 5.97
N LEU A 205 8.34 -2.77 4.73
CA LEU A 205 8.73 -1.66 3.87
C LEU A 205 7.53 -0.83 3.39
N LEU A 206 6.34 -1.44 3.32
CA LEU A 206 5.07 -0.77 3.00
C LEU A 206 4.48 0.04 4.16
N LEU A 207 5.06 -0.03 5.35
CA LEU A 207 4.68 0.81 6.49
C LEU A 207 5.37 2.17 6.42
N SER A 208 4.65 3.19 6.88
CA SER A 208 5.24 4.50 7.17
C SER A 208 6.12 4.45 8.42
N ASN A 209 6.80 5.56 8.73
CA ASN A 209 7.57 5.67 9.97
C ASN A 209 6.69 5.51 11.22
N ALA A 210 5.45 6.02 11.19
CA ALA A 210 4.48 5.80 12.27
C ALA A 210 4.15 4.32 12.42
N GLY A 211 3.93 3.61 11.31
CA GLY A 211 3.68 2.17 11.31
C GLY A 211 4.85 1.35 11.81
N ARG A 212 6.08 1.70 11.42
CA ARG A 212 7.31 1.01 11.87
C ARG A 212 7.61 1.24 13.35
N THR A 213 7.20 2.37 13.91
CA THR A 213 7.40 2.74 15.32
C THR A 213 6.20 2.39 16.22
N SER A 214 5.25 1.59 15.71
CA SER A 214 4.11 1.11 16.50
C SER A 214 4.57 0.38 17.78
N SER A 215 3.86 0.65 18.88
CA SER A 215 4.12 0.07 20.20
C SER A 215 4.07 -1.46 20.22
N LYS A 216 3.38 -2.08 19.26
CA LYS A 216 3.23 -3.56 19.20
C LYS A 216 4.50 -4.29 18.74
N PHE A 217 5.40 -3.63 18.00
CA PHE A 217 6.56 -4.32 17.46
C PHE A 217 7.87 -3.51 17.35
N ALA A 218 7.83 -2.18 17.19
CA ALA A 218 8.95 -1.24 17.17
C ALA A 218 10.21 -1.59 16.32
N SER A 219 10.21 -2.73 15.62
CA SER A 219 11.34 -3.32 14.92
C SER A 219 10.83 -4.37 13.93
N TYR A 220 11.64 -4.67 12.91
CA TYR A 220 11.30 -5.69 11.91
C TYR A 220 11.13 -7.09 12.52
N GLU A 221 11.99 -7.48 13.48
CA GLU A 221 11.88 -8.79 14.13
C GLU A 221 10.65 -8.87 15.04
N GLY A 222 10.30 -7.78 15.74
CA GLY A 222 9.04 -7.66 16.47
C GLY A 222 7.84 -7.80 15.54
N PHE A 223 7.89 -7.16 14.37
CA PHE A 223 6.81 -7.17 13.39
C PHE A 223 6.59 -8.57 12.81
N LYS A 224 7.68 -9.23 12.44
CA LYS A 224 7.67 -10.63 11.99
C LYS A 224 7.11 -11.56 13.07
N ARG A 225 7.50 -11.37 14.34
CA ARG A 225 6.97 -12.15 15.47
C ARG A 225 5.48 -11.92 15.67
N TYR A 226 5.04 -10.66 15.64
CA TYR A 226 3.64 -10.27 15.73
C TYR A 226 2.81 -10.99 14.66
N TRP A 227 3.19 -10.88 13.39
CA TRP A 227 2.44 -11.50 12.30
C TRP A 227 2.50 -13.02 12.29
N LYS A 228 3.62 -13.63 12.70
CA LYS A 228 3.70 -15.09 12.90
C LYS A 228 2.70 -15.56 13.96
N ALA A 229 2.66 -14.89 15.12
CA ALA A 229 1.70 -15.21 16.18
C ALA A 229 0.26 -14.99 15.71
N ARG A 230 0.00 -13.86 15.02
CA ARG A 230 -1.34 -13.53 14.52
C ARG A 230 -1.83 -14.52 13.48
N LEU A 231 -0.99 -14.93 12.53
CA LEU A 231 -1.34 -15.97 11.56
C LEU A 231 -1.59 -17.32 12.24
N GLY A 232 -0.82 -17.66 13.28
CA GLY A 232 -1.08 -18.84 14.11
C GLY A 232 -2.48 -18.81 14.73
N GLN A 233 -2.85 -17.68 15.34
CA GLN A 233 -4.19 -17.47 15.91
C GLN A 233 -5.30 -17.57 14.87
N LEU A 234 -5.12 -16.94 13.70
CA LEU A 234 -6.12 -16.96 12.63
C LEU A 234 -6.35 -18.37 12.05
N ARG A 235 -5.32 -19.22 12.07
CA ARG A 235 -5.41 -20.62 11.62
C ARG A 235 -6.03 -21.54 12.66
N GLN A 236 -5.89 -21.23 13.94
CA GLN A 236 -6.25 -22.11 15.05
C GLN A 236 -7.71 -22.56 14.95
N GLY A 237 -7.93 -23.87 14.83
CA GLY A 237 -9.26 -24.48 14.73
C GLY A 237 -10.00 -24.26 13.40
N LYS A 238 -9.39 -23.61 12.40
CA LYS A 238 -10.07 -23.23 11.14
C LYS A 238 -9.32 -23.67 9.87
N ALA A 239 -7.99 -23.69 9.89
CA ALA A 239 -7.15 -24.12 8.77
C ALA A 239 -6.18 -25.23 9.21
N LYS A 240 -5.98 -26.25 8.38
CA LYS A 240 -5.04 -27.35 8.67
C LYS A 240 -3.60 -26.92 8.35
N GLY A 241 -2.69 -27.07 9.31
CA GLY A 241 -1.23 -26.97 9.10
C GLY A 241 -0.75 -25.67 8.44
N SER A 242 0.01 -25.81 7.36
CA SER A 242 0.64 -24.72 6.59
C SER A 242 -0.25 -24.15 5.47
N THR A 243 -1.55 -24.45 5.48
CA THR A 243 -2.47 -23.94 4.47
C THR A 243 -2.45 -22.41 4.48
N PRO A 244 -2.16 -21.74 3.35
CA PRO A 244 -2.11 -20.29 3.29
C PRO A 244 -3.50 -19.70 3.48
N LEU A 245 -3.54 -18.58 4.19
CA LEU A 245 -4.73 -17.77 4.37
C LEU A 245 -4.75 -16.72 3.27
N VAL A 246 -5.92 -16.40 2.72
CA VAL A 246 -6.07 -15.34 1.72
C VAL A 246 -6.71 -14.15 2.39
N PHE A 247 -6.07 -12.99 2.29
CA PHE A 247 -6.57 -11.74 2.84
C PHE A 247 -7.16 -10.90 1.70
N VAL A 248 -8.40 -10.43 1.89
CA VAL A 248 -9.11 -9.59 0.93
C VAL A 248 -9.52 -8.31 1.65
N VAL A 249 -9.13 -7.18 1.10
CA VAL A 249 -9.59 -5.86 1.56
C VAL A 249 -10.87 -5.53 0.81
N SER A 250 -11.91 -5.17 1.56
CA SER A 250 -13.25 -4.87 1.04
C SER A 250 -13.82 -3.62 1.70
N GLY A 251 -14.74 -2.94 1.02
CA GLY A 251 -15.47 -1.81 1.61
C GLY A 251 -14.60 -0.62 1.98
N PHE A 252 -13.53 -0.37 1.23
CA PHE A 252 -12.67 0.78 1.46
C PHE A 252 -13.45 2.08 1.23
N LYS A 253 -13.49 2.94 2.25
CA LYS A 253 -14.07 4.28 2.21
C LYS A 253 -13.03 5.25 2.76
N SER A 254 -12.72 6.28 2.00
CA SER A 254 -11.85 7.37 2.44
C SER A 254 -12.37 8.70 1.94
N GLU A 255 -11.90 9.78 2.55
CA GLU A 255 -12.04 11.10 1.95
C GLU A 255 -11.31 11.16 0.59
N LYS A 256 -11.75 12.04 -0.31
CA LYS A 256 -11.12 12.20 -1.63
C LYS A 256 -9.63 12.55 -1.47
N SER A 257 -8.79 11.80 -2.17
CA SER A 257 -7.32 11.86 -2.12
C SER A 257 -6.68 13.03 -2.87
N GLY A 258 -7.47 13.90 -3.50
CA GLY A 258 -6.99 14.94 -4.41
C GLY A 258 -6.01 15.90 -3.74
N GLY A 259 -4.71 15.67 -3.92
CA GLY A 259 -3.62 16.53 -3.41
C GLY A 259 -3.23 16.32 -1.95
N LYS A 260 -3.85 15.39 -1.23
CA LYS A 260 -3.53 15.14 0.19
C LYS A 260 -2.28 14.25 0.33
N THR A 261 -1.45 14.56 1.31
CA THR A 261 -0.27 13.77 1.72
C THR A 261 -0.60 12.71 2.76
N ALA A 262 -1.78 12.79 3.39
CA ALA A 262 -2.29 11.81 4.33
C ALA A 262 -3.82 11.68 4.20
N ILE A 263 -4.34 10.47 4.40
CA ILE A 263 -5.76 10.14 4.26
C ILE A 263 -6.16 9.17 5.36
N ASP A 264 -7.28 9.46 6.00
CA ASP A 264 -7.96 8.52 6.88
C ASP A 264 -8.96 7.68 6.08
N GLY A 265 -8.93 6.37 6.31
CA GLY A 265 -9.78 5.40 5.63
C GLY A 265 -10.39 4.40 6.61
N THR A 266 -11.51 3.82 6.18
CA THR A 266 -12.15 2.68 6.83
C THR A 266 -12.26 1.55 5.83
N TRP A 267 -12.00 0.31 6.25
CA TRP A 267 -12.04 -0.87 5.40
C TRP A 267 -12.38 -2.12 6.21
N THR A 268 -12.66 -3.22 5.54
CA THR A 268 -12.88 -4.53 6.17
C THR A 268 -11.92 -5.55 5.59
N ILE A 269 -11.15 -6.19 6.47
CA ILE A 269 -10.20 -7.24 6.12
C ILE A 269 -10.90 -8.59 6.32
N GLN A 270 -11.12 -9.28 5.20
CA GLN A 270 -11.71 -10.61 5.17
C GLN A 270 -10.61 -11.66 5.01
N VAL A 271 -10.64 -12.69 5.85
CA VAL A 271 -9.65 -13.76 5.86
C VAL A 271 -10.30 -15.07 5.44
N PHE A 272 -9.80 -15.67 4.37
CA PHE A 272 -10.29 -16.94 3.82
C PHE A 272 -9.22 -18.02 3.93
N VAL A 273 -9.63 -19.30 3.93
CA VAL A 273 -8.69 -20.40 3.65
C VAL A 273 -8.49 -20.48 2.14
N ARG A 274 -7.24 -20.58 1.66
CA ARG A 274 -6.99 -20.80 0.23
C ARG A 274 -7.73 -22.06 -0.26
N GLY A 275 -8.46 -21.94 -1.37
CA GLY A 275 -9.27 -23.02 -1.93
C GLY A 275 -10.66 -23.22 -1.28
N ARG A 276 -11.05 -22.39 -0.30
CA ARG A 276 -12.38 -22.45 0.34
C ARG A 276 -13.06 -21.09 0.40
N ARG A 277 -12.92 -20.28 -0.67
CA ARG A 277 -13.57 -18.95 -0.71
C ARG A 277 -15.09 -19.04 -0.66
N GLU A 278 -15.66 -20.11 -1.21
CA GLU A 278 -17.12 -20.33 -1.25
C GLU A 278 -17.75 -20.60 0.12
N GLN A 279 -16.95 -21.01 1.11
CA GLN A 279 -17.42 -21.20 2.50
C GLN A 279 -17.55 -19.88 3.27
N GLY A 280 -17.23 -18.76 2.62
CA GLY A 280 -17.21 -17.45 3.24
C GLY A 280 -15.92 -17.18 4.04
N PRO A 281 -15.76 -15.94 4.54
CA PRO A 281 -14.60 -15.57 5.33
C PRO A 281 -14.62 -16.26 6.69
N ILE A 282 -13.49 -16.81 7.11
CA ILE A 282 -13.28 -17.35 8.46
C ILE A 282 -13.35 -16.22 9.48
N TRP A 283 -12.81 -15.07 9.09
CA TRP A 283 -12.73 -13.87 9.91
C TRP A 283 -13.00 -12.63 9.08
N SER A 284 -13.70 -11.66 9.65
CA SER A 284 -13.90 -10.34 9.09
C SER A 284 -13.55 -9.31 10.17
N PHE A 285 -12.61 -8.42 9.86
CA PHE A 285 -12.15 -7.39 10.78
C PHE A 285 -12.47 -6.02 10.17
N PRO A 286 -13.44 -5.27 10.74
CA PRO A 286 -13.52 -3.85 10.43
C PRO A 286 -12.23 -3.20 10.94
N SER A 287 -11.66 -2.31 10.15
CA SER A 287 -10.42 -1.64 10.47
C SER A 287 -10.47 -0.23 9.92
N ASP A 288 -9.93 0.69 10.69
CA ASP A 288 -9.73 2.08 10.33
C ASP A 288 -8.26 2.41 10.51
N GLY A 289 -7.80 3.44 9.80
CA GLY A 289 -6.44 3.91 9.95
C GLY A 289 -6.06 4.96 8.93
N THR A 290 -4.88 5.50 9.16
CA THR A 290 -4.29 6.56 8.33
C THR A 290 -3.31 5.97 7.34
N LEU A 291 -3.30 6.54 6.13
CA LEU A 291 -2.32 6.26 5.09
C LEU A 291 -1.58 7.54 4.76
N ALA A 292 -0.26 7.44 4.63
CA ALA A 292 0.61 8.55 4.26
C ALA A 292 1.22 8.34 2.88
N LYS A 293 1.37 9.43 2.13
CA LYS A 293 2.03 9.43 0.83
C LYS A 293 3.53 9.65 1.03
N GLY A 294 4.33 8.72 0.51
CA GLY A 294 5.79 8.81 0.55
C GLY A 294 6.37 9.77 -0.51
N PRO A 295 7.68 10.04 -0.44
CA PRO A 295 8.38 10.88 -1.42
C PRO A 295 8.40 10.27 -2.84
N ASP A 296 8.16 8.97 -2.97
CA ASP A 296 8.02 8.21 -4.22
C ASP A 296 6.60 8.30 -4.82
N ASN A 297 5.74 9.17 -4.29
CA ASN A 297 4.32 9.31 -4.64
C ASN A 297 3.45 8.07 -4.38
N MET A 298 3.94 7.08 -3.62
CA MET A 298 3.19 5.88 -3.28
C MET A 298 2.54 6.00 -1.89
N TRP A 299 1.47 5.25 -1.66
CA TRP A 299 0.81 5.19 -0.35
C TRP A 299 1.46 4.14 0.57
N TYR A 300 1.60 4.51 1.84
CA TYR A 300 2.13 3.72 2.96
C TYR A 300 1.11 3.69 4.09
N ILE A 301 1.14 2.63 4.90
CA ILE A 301 0.16 2.40 5.96
C ILE A 301 0.76 2.81 7.31
N ASP A 302 0.01 3.58 8.09
CA ASP A 302 0.45 4.05 9.42
C ASP A 302 0.19 3.04 10.54
N ASP A 303 -0.72 2.09 10.35
CA ASP A 303 -0.91 0.95 11.25
C ASP A 303 -0.69 -0.39 10.54
N GLY A 304 0.40 -1.07 10.90
CA GLY A 304 0.73 -2.39 10.39
C GLY A 304 0.02 -3.55 11.09
N THR A 305 -0.92 -3.28 12.00
CA THR A 305 -1.57 -4.30 12.82
C THR A 305 -2.89 -4.79 12.21
N LEU A 306 -3.41 -5.88 12.75
CA LEU A 306 -4.77 -6.34 12.45
C LEU A 306 -5.62 -6.05 13.69
N ALA A 307 -6.79 -5.43 13.48
CA ALA A 307 -7.71 -5.10 14.56
C ALA A 307 -7.92 -6.30 15.50
N GLU A 308 -7.87 -6.02 16.81
CA GLU A 308 -8.17 -7.01 17.82
C GLU A 308 -9.68 -7.22 17.85
N ARG A 309 -10.09 -8.46 18.14
CA ARG A 309 -11.51 -8.77 18.22
C ARG A 309 -12.10 -7.92 19.34
N ALA A 310 -13.05 -7.05 19.04
CA ALA A 310 -13.91 -6.49 20.07
C ALA A 310 -14.52 -7.68 20.83
N PRO A 311 -14.37 -7.77 22.17
CA PRO A 311 -14.95 -8.86 22.93
C PRO A 311 -16.42 -8.94 22.55
N LYS A 312 -16.88 -10.14 22.23
CA LYS A 312 -18.30 -10.38 21.96
C LYS A 312 -18.99 -9.96 23.25
N THR A 313 -19.65 -8.80 23.28
CA THR A 313 -20.51 -8.41 24.40
C THR A 313 -21.38 -9.64 24.67
N PRO A 314 -21.28 -10.26 25.86
CA PRO A 314 -22.13 -11.41 26.14
C PRO A 314 -23.56 -10.94 25.90
N ALA A 315 -24.26 -11.66 25.02
CA ALA A 315 -25.69 -11.47 24.89
C ALA A 315 -26.24 -11.59 26.31
N ASN A 316 -26.91 -10.51 26.74
CA ASN A 316 -27.51 -10.43 28.05
C ASN A 316 -28.33 -11.72 28.24
N PRO A 317 -28.05 -12.56 29.25
CA PRO A 317 -28.80 -13.80 29.45
C PRO A 317 -30.23 -13.55 29.97
N ASP A 318 -30.65 -12.29 30.08
CA ASP A 318 -31.97 -11.88 30.54
C ASP A 318 -32.70 -11.10 29.43
N GLU A 319 -33.22 -11.82 28.43
CA GLU A 319 -34.40 -11.43 27.62
C GLU A 319 -35.13 -12.69 27.15
#